data_AF-A0A7W8T7N9-F1
#
_entry.id   AF-A0A7W8T7N9-F1
#
_cell.length_a   1.000
_cell.length_b   1.000
_cell.length_c   1.000
_cell.angle_alpha   90.00
_cell.angle_beta   90.00
_cell.angle_gamma   90.00
#
_symmetry.space_group_name_H-M   'P 1'
#
loop_
_entity.id
_entity.type
_entity.pdbx_description
1 polymer ?
#
loop_
_entity_poly.entity_id
_entity_poly.type
_entity_poly.pdbx_seq_one_letter_code
_entity_poly.pdbx_strand_id
1 'polypeptide(L)' 'MRRLKSIKTLTTASYTGVNGTISLNTFLGADGSPSDRLIINGGTASGDTLLRTSPMLEGLGQGPPATESRW' A
#
# COMPACT_ATOMS: atom_id res chain seq x y z
N MET A 1 -1.11 -25.21 3.36
CA MET A 1 -0.40 -24.20 2.54
C MET A 1 -0.82 -22.81 3.01
N ARG A 2 0.11 -21.93 3.41
CA ARG A 2 -0.21 -20.54 3.82
C ARG A 2 0.05 -19.64 2.61
N ARG A 3 -0.99 -18.99 2.05
CA ARG A 3 -0.78 -17.99 0.99
C ARG A 3 -0.08 -16.78 1.60
N LEU A 4 1.08 -16.41 1.04
CA LEU A 4 1.76 -15.17 1.36
C LEU A 4 0.89 -13.98 0.92
N LYS A 5 0.87 -12.92 1.73
CA LYS A 5 0.21 -11.67 1.35
C LYS A 5 1.09 -11.01 0.28
N SER A 6 0.48 -10.64 -0.84
CA SER A 6 1.15 -10.00 -1.98
C SER A 6 0.54 -8.63 -2.24
N ILE A 7 1.41 -7.66 -2.53
CA ILE A 7 1.10 -6.28 -2.86
C ILE A 7 0.35 -6.21 -4.20
N LYS A 8 -0.69 -5.37 -4.27
CA LYS A 8 -1.58 -5.25 -5.43
C LYS A 8 -1.70 -3.81 -5.91
N THR A 9 -1.92 -3.70 -7.21
CA THR A 9 -2.30 -2.44 -7.86
C THR A 9 -3.71 -2.58 -8.40
N LEU A 10 -4.59 -1.66 -8.04
CA LEU A 10 -5.89 -1.46 -8.65
C LEU A 10 -5.80 -0.21 -9.53
N THR A 11 -6.10 -0.34 -10.81
CA THR A 11 -6.17 0.78 -11.75
C THR A 11 -7.61 1.02 -12.17
N THR A 12 -8.06 2.27 -12.13
CA THR A 12 -9.39 2.69 -12.58
C THR A 12 -9.28 3.98 -13.39
N ALA A 13 -10.28 4.28 -14.21
CA ALA A 13 -10.35 5.56 -14.92
C ALA A 13 -10.69 6.71 -13.95
N SER A 14 -11.75 6.56 -13.17
CA SER A 14 -12.21 7.51 -12.14
C SER A 14 -12.52 6.78 -10.83
N TYR A 15 -12.55 7.53 -9.73
CA TYR A 15 -12.92 7.01 -8.42
C TYR A 15 -13.74 8.06 -7.65
N THR A 16 -14.89 7.65 -7.12
CA THR A 16 -15.72 8.49 -6.25
C THR A 16 -15.82 7.85 -4.88
N GLY A 17 -15.27 8.53 -3.87
CA GLY A 17 -15.41 8.20 -2.47
C GLY A 17 -16.78 8.60 -1.94
N VAL A 18 -17.40 7.72 -1.16
CA VAL A 18 -18.71 7.97 -0.53
C VAL A 18 -18.62 7.64 0.96
N ASN A 19 -17.74 8.33 1.68
CA ASN A 19 -17.43 8.08 3.10
C ASN A 19 -16.99 6.63 3.37
N GLY A 20 -16.38 5.99 2.37
CA GLY A 20 -15.90 4.61 2.44
C GLY A 20 -14.47 4.52 2.98
N THR A 21 -14.01 3.30 3.27
CA THR A 21 -12.62 3.03 3.65
C THR A 21 -11.95 2.09 2.66
N ILE A 22 -10.79 2.48 2.14
CA ILE A 22 -9.88 1.57 1.42
C ILE A 22 -8.82 1.10 2.41
N SER A 23 -8.73 -0.22 2.61
CA SER A 23 -7.64 -0.82 3.37
C SER A 23 -6.49 -1.15 2.41
N LEU A 24 -5.33 -0.55 2.64
CA LEU A 24 -4.11 -0.79 1.89
C LEU A 24 -3.15 -1.61 2.73
N ASN A 25 -2.53 -2.59 2.11
CA ASN A 25 -1.41 -3.29 2.71
C ASN A 25 -0.12 -2.51 2.49
N THR A 26 0.69 -2.35 3.53
CA THR A 26 1.95 -1.60 3.46
C THR A 26 3.02 -2.31 4.25
N PHE A 27 4.18 -2.53 3.63
CA PHE A 27 5.41 -2.77 4.39
C PHE A 27 5.83 -1.43 5.00
N LEU A 28 5.89 -1.35 6.32
CA LEU A 28 6.19 -0.09 6.99
C LEU A 28 7.70 0.09 7.15
N GLY A 29 8.20 1.21 6.65
CA GLY A 29 9.49 1.78 7.01
C GLY A 29 9.92 2.88 6.06
N ALA A 30 11.01 2.75 5.32
CA ALA A 30 11.56 3.84 4.50
C ALA A 30 10.65 4.23 3.32
N ASP A 31 10.91 5.40 2.72
CA ASP A 31 10.24 5.82 1.49
C ASP A 31 10.42 4.78 0.39
N GLY A 32 9.37 4.59 -0.42
CA GLY A 32 9.36 3.55 -1.45
C GLY A 32 9.07 2.14 -0.92
N SER A 33 8.79 1.97 0.38
CA SER A 33 8.36 0.68 0.92
C SER A 33 7.17 0.12 0.13
N PRO A 34 7.19 -1.17 -0.25
CA PRO A 34 6.13 -1.75 -1.06
C PRO A 34 4.76 -1.59 -0.39
N SER A 35 3.81 -1.04 -1.13
CA SER A 35 2.45 -0.78 -0.67
C SER A 35 1.46 -1.10 -1.77
N ASP A 36 0.25 -1.51 -1.39
CA ASP A 36 -0.88 -1.56 -2.31
C ASP A 36 -1.12 -0.17 -2.92
N ARG A 37 -1.52 -0.15 -4.18
CA ARG A 37 -1.70 1.08 -4.96
C ARG A 37 -3.11 1.15 -5.53
N LEU A 38 -3.74 2.31 -5.42
CA LEU A 38 -4.86 2.72 -6.27
C LEU A 38 -4.32 3.73 -7.28
N ILE A 39 -4.43 3.41 -8.57
CA ILE A 39 -4.08 4.30 -9.67
C ILE A 39 -5.37 4.77 -10.32
N ILE A 40 -5.57 6.08 -10.38
CA ILE A 40 -6.66 6.72 -11.12
C ILE A 40 -6.03 7.32 -12.37
N ASN A 41 -6.35 6.75 -13.54
CA ASN A 41 -5.68 7.09 -14.80
C ASN A 41 -6.68 7.65 -15.81
N GLY A 42 -6.57 8.96 -16.08
CA GLY A 42 -7.33 9.66 -17.12
C GLY A 42 -8.63 10.32 -16.65
N GLY A 43 -9.17 9.95 -15.48
CA GLY A 43 -10.35 10.57 -14.88
C GLY A 43 -10.07 11.28 -13.56
N THR A 44 -11.12 11.44 -12.74
CA THR A 44 -11.05 12.22 -11.49
C THR A 44 -11.19 11.37 -10.25
N ALA A 45 -10.48 11.74 -9.18
CA ALA A 45 -10.79 11.33 -7.81
C ALA A 45 -11.71 12.38 -7.19
N SER A 46 -12.88 11.98 -6.70
CA SER A 46 -13.86 12.89 -6.07
C SER A 46 -14.49 12.28 -4.82
N GLY A 47 -15.11 13.12 -3.99
CA GLY A 47 -15.73 12.71 -2.73
C GLY A 47 -14.71 12.34 -1.64
N ASP A 48 -15.20 11.68 -0.58
CA ASP A 48 -14.41 11.39 0.62
C ASP A 48 -14.14 9.89 0.79
N THR A 49 -12.88 9.56 1.05
CA THR A 49 -12.44 8.19 1.35
C THR A 49 -11.38 8.21 2.45
N LEU A 50 -11.57 7.33 3.43
CA LEU A 50 -10.55 7.05 4.42
C LEU A 50 -9.57 6.00 3.88
N LEU A 51 -8.28 6.29 3.94
CA LEU A 51 -7.22 5.32 3.63
C LEU A 51 -6.68 4.72 4.92
N ARG A 52 -6.83 3.41 5.09
CA ARG A 52 -6.32 2.69 6.26
C ARG A 52 -5.15 1.79 5.86
N THR A 53 -3.98 2.07 6.40
CA THR A 53 -2.80 1.23 6.19
C THR A 53 -2.77 0.07 7.18
N SER A 54 -2.59 -1.14 6.66
CA SER A 54 -2.38 -2.36 7.45
C SER A 54 -0.92 -2.80 7.29
N PRO A 55 -0.14 -2.85 8.38
CA PRO A 55 1.23 -3.33 8.34
C PRO A 55 1.31 -4.77 7.82
N MET A 56 2.25 -5.02 6.92
CA MET A 56 2.68 -6.37 6.56
C MET A 56 3.80 -6.83 7.47
N LEU A 57 3.63 -8.01 8.06
CA LEU A 57 4.72 -8.75 8.68
C LEU A 57 5.21 -9.76 7.65
N GLU A 58 6.40 -9.54 7.09
CA GLU A 58 7.14 -10.66 6.51
C GLU A 58 7.58 -11.58 7.65
N GLY A 59 7.58 -12.89 7.42
CA GLY A 59 8.06 -13.83 8.42
C GLY A 59 9.49 -13.45 8.84
N LEU A 60 9.68 -13.20 10.13
CA LEU A 60 10.97 -13.06 10.82
C LEU A 60 11.86 -11.87 10.39
N GLY A 61 11.67 -10.72 11.05
CA GLY A 61 12.80 -10.03 11.67
C GLY A 61 13.76 -9.20 10.81
N GLN A 62 13.31 -8.61 9.69
CA GLN A 62 14.07 -7.55 9.03
C GLN A 62 13.08 -6.43 8.67
N GLY A 63 13.40 -5.19 9.07
CA GLY A 63 12.69 -4.00 8.58
C GLY A 63 12.90 -3.81 7.08
N PRO A 64 12.56 -2.64 6.51
CA PRO A 64 13.01 -2.31 5.14
C PRO A 64 14.51 -2.58 5.04
N PRO A 65 15.07 -2.91 3.87
CA PRO A 65 16.51 -2.97 3.70
C PRO A 65 17.08 -1.60 4.07
N ALA A 66 17.48 -1.44 5.33
CA ALA A 66 18.31 -0.35 5.78
C ALA A 66 19.63 -0.64 5.09
N THR A 67 19.97 0.19 4.11
CA THR A 67 21.27 0.18 3.46
C THR A 67 22.33 0.15 4.55
N GLU A 68 22.94 -1.01 4.79
CA GLU A 68 24.16 -1.13 5.56
C GLU A 68 25.25 -0.41 4.76
N SER A 69 25.29 0.91 4.92
CA SER A 69 26.39 1.74 4.43
C SER A 69 27.36 1.92 5.59
N ARG A 70 28.25 0.94 5.64
CA ARG A 70 29.47 0.90 6.44
C ARG A 70 30.22 2.24 6.32
N TRP A 71 30.23 3.01 7.40
CA TRP A 71 31.26 3.97 7.78
C TRP A 71 31.41 3.94 9.30
#